data_AF-A0A933DQ98-F1
#
_entry.id   AF-A0A933DQ98-F1
#
_cell.length_a   1.000
_cell.length_b   1.000
_cell.length_c   1.000
_cell.angle_alpha   90.00
_cell.angle_beta   90.00
_cell.angle_gamma   90.00
#
_symmetry.space_group_name_H-M   'P 1'
#
loop_
_entity.id
_entity.type
_entity.pdbx_description
1 polymer ?
#
loop_
_entity_poly.entity_id
_entity_poly.type
_entity_poly.pdbx_seq_one_letter_code
_entity_poly.pdbx_strand_id
1 'polypeptide(L)'
;MSGWTEGEYSLVREARDSERGFLEDLDQSCFRQRAPIILVCCSDWKRRHDIIQHTAALRGYRPDEDPETHALNWHGGVIRLAPNSPTNLIPKTDEMFLQEVVNALRWTKFRDLVMYAHWPCKQATVAGLTVEEVWQASMSGRDRVVERMSGSVTARTFFHADYENLQAGKRSYYLHPRRCVSWLTQARDDTSHPR
;
A
#
# COMPACT_ATOMS: atom_id res chain seq x y z
N MET A 1 1.45 23.15 -1.76
CA MET A 1 1.30 21.83 -2.40
C MET A 1 2.63 21.13 -2.28
N SER A 2 2.77 20.10 -1.45
CA SER A 2 3.98 19.27 -1.45
C SER A 2 3.82 18.25 -2.57
N GLY A 3 4.28 18.64 -3.76
CA GLY A 3 4.44 17.71 -4.88
C GLY A 3 5.62 16.77 -4.62
N TRP A 4 5.85 15.88 -5.57
CA TRP A 4 7.04 15.02 -5.56
C TRP A 4 8.33 15.84 -5.60
N THR A 5 9.35 15.35 -4.91
CA THR A 5 10.73 15.81 -5.10
C THR A 5 11.45 14.95 -6.14
N GLU A 6 12.49 15.49 -6.78
CA GLU A 6 13.34 14.72 -7.71
C GLU A 6 13.98 13.48 -7.06
N GLY A 7 14.34 13.60 -5.78
CA GLY A 7 14.83 12.49 -4.98
C GLY A 7 13.79 11.38 -4.82
N GLU A 8 12.53 11.71 -4.54
CA GLU A 8 11.45 10.73 -4.43
C GLU A 8 11.17 10.03 -5.77
N TYR A 9 11.20 10.76 -6.89
CA TYR A 9 11.06 10.15 -8.22
C TYR A 9 12.19 9.15 -8.49
N SER A 10 13.43 9.55 -8.20
CA SER A 10 14.61 8.71 -8.42
C SER A 10 14.56 7.46 -7.56
N LEU A 11 14.17 7.60 -6.30
CA LEU A 11 13.98 6.51 -5.35
C LEU A 11 12.95 5.48 -5.85
N VAL A 12 11.78 5.92 -6.31
CA VAL A 12 10.75 4.98 -6.80
C VAL A 12 11.20 4.27 -8.07
N ARG A 13 11.92 4.97 -8.95
CA ARG A 13 12.52 4.35 -10.15
C ARG A 13 13.55 3.31 -9.77
N GLU A 14 14.46 3.62 -8.84
CA GLU A 14 15.46 2.68 -8.35
C GLU A 14 14.82 1.44 -7.72
N ALA A 15 13.79 1.63 -6.88
CA ALA A 15 13.04 0.56 -6.25
C ALA A 15 12.29 -0.34 -7.25
N ARG A 16 12.07 0.12 -8.50
CA ARG A 16 11.44 -0.64 -9.58
C ARG A 16 12.45 -1.27 -10.53
N ASP A 17 13.40 -0.47 -11.01
CA ASP A 17 14.22 -0.80 -12.17
C ASP A 17 15.55 -1.48 -11.79
N SER A 18 15.94 -1.47 -10.50
CA SER A 18 17.16 -2.15 -10.05
C SER A 18 17.01 -3.68 -10.05
N GLU A 19 18.11 -4.42 -10.17
CA GLU A 19 18.12 -5.89 -10.07
C GLU A 19 17.57 -6.40 -8.72
N ARG A 20 17.63 -5.54 -7.69
CA ARG A 20 17.10 -5.80 -6.34
C ARG A 20 15.79 -5.07 -6.08
N GLY A 21 15.16 -4.52 -7.11
CA GLY A 21 13.91 -3.80 -7.03
C GLY A 21 12.81 -4.64 -6.38
N PHE A 22 11.93 -3.96 -5.65
CA PHE A 22 10.80 -4.56 -4.94
C PHE A 22 9.46 -3.98 -5.37
N LEU A 23 9.45 -3.01 -6.27
CA LEU A 23 8.25 -2.50 -6.93
C LEU A 23 8.04 -3.26 -8.24
N GLU A 24 6.94 -4.00 -8.31
CA GLU A 24 6.64 -4.87 -9.46
C GLU A 24 5.34 -4.47 -10.14
N ASP A 25 5.32 -4.56 -11.47
CA ASP A 25 4.08 -4.55 -12.24
C ASP A 25 3.50 -5.98 -12.21
N LEU A 26 2.38 -6.17 -11.51
CA LEU A 26 1.68 -7.46 -11.51
C LEU A 26 0.68 -7.54 -12.65
N ASP A 27 0.45 -8.77 -13.11
CA ASP A 27 -0.60 -9.09 -14.07
C ASP A 27 -1.77 -9.84 -13.39
N GLN A 28 -2.76 -10.20 -14.21
CA GLN A 28 -3.96 -10.92 -13.75
C GLN A 28 -3.66 -12.32 -13.20
N SER A 29 -2.57 -12.96 -13.62
CA SER A 29 -2.24 -14.33 -13.20
C SER A 29 -1.90 -14.41 -11.71
N CYS A 30 -1.53 -13.27 -11.11
CA CYS A 30 -1.19 -13.15 -9.69
C CYS A 30 -2.41 -13.15 -8.77
N PHE A 31 -3.63 -13.15 -9.33
CA PHE A 31 -4.89 -13.00 -8.61
C PHE A 31 -5.86 -14.14 -8.88
N ARG A 32 -6.67 -14.46 -7.86
CA ARG A 32 -7.87 -15.27 -8.07
C ARG A 32 -8.87 -14.43 -8.85
N GLN A 33 -9.09 -14.79 -10.11
CA GLN A 33 -10.02 -14.07 -10.98
C GLN A 33 -11.37 -13.92 -10.30
N ARG A 34 -11.89 -12.70 -10.33
CA ARG A 34 -13.24 -12.34 -9.86
C ARG A 34 -13.60 -12.74 -8.42
N ALA A 35 -12.65 -13.14 -7.58
CA ALA A 35 -12.96 -13.35 -6.17
C ALA A 35 -13.21 -11.99 -5.46
N PRO A 36 -14.00 -11.95 -4.39
CA PRO A 36 -14.24 -10.74 -3.62
C PRO A 36 -13.03 -10.33 -2.79
N ILE A 37 -12.94 -9.04 -2.44
CA ILE A 37 -11.82 -8.47 -1.69
C ILE A 37 -12.24 -7.56 -0.54
N ILE A 38 -11.38 -7.50 0.47
CA ILE A 38 -11.28 -6.32 1.33
C ILE A 38 -10.28 -5.36 0.69
N LEU A 39 -10.67 -4.11 0.48
CA LEU A 39 -9.79 -3.05 -0.01
C LEU A 39 -9.50 -2.06 1.12
N VAL A 40 -8.22 -1.94 1.50
CA VAL A 40 -7.76 -0.93 2.47
C VAL A 40 -6.99 0.15 1.71
N CYS A 41 -7.49 1.39 1.73
CA CYS A 41 -6.80 2.50 1.07
C CYS A 41 -6.99 3.82 1.81
N CYS A 42 -6.27 4.85 1.39
CA CYS A 42 -6.47 6.20 1.93
C CYS A 42 -7.84 6.75 1.52
N SER A 43 -8.48 7.53 2.39
CA SER A 43 -9.72 8.27 2.07
C SER A 43 -9.56 9.41 1.06
N ASP A 44 -8.41 9.52 0.39
CA ASP A 44 -8.18 10.49 -0.67
C ASP A 44 -8.96 10.12 -1.94
N TRP A 45 -10.10 10.79 -2.14
CA TRP A 45 -10.98 10.59 -3.29
C TRP A 45 -10.40 10.93 -4.65
N LYS A 46 -9.32 11.70 -4.72
CA LYS A 46 -8.67 11.97 -6.01
C LYS A 46 -8.04 10.73 -6.63
N ARG A 47 -7.72 9.72 -5.82
CA ARG A 47 -7.01 8.49 -6.23
C ARG A 47 -7.92 7.26 -6.26
N ARG A 48 -9.14 7.35 -5.74
CA ARG A 48 -10.07 6.23 -5.62
C ARG A 48 -10.30 5.53 -6.95
N HIS A 49 -10.61 6.31 -7.98
CA HIS A 49 -11.01 5.78 -9.28
C HIS A 49 -9.89 4.90 -9.86
N ASP A 50 -8.66 5.39 -9.82
CA ASP A 50 -7.50 4.66 -10.34
C ASP A 50 -7.22 3.39 -9.52
N ILE A 51 -7.34 3.46 -8.19
CA ILE A 51 -7.16 2.29 -7.30
C ILE A 51 -8.20 1.22 -7.58
N ILE A 52 -9.47 1.60 -7.72
CA ILE A 52 -10.56 0.66 -8.03
C ILE A 52 -10.37 0.05 -9.41
N GLN A 53 -10.08 0.87 -10.43
CA GLN A 53 -9.85 0.40 -11.80
C GLN A 53 -8.66 -0.55 -11.89
N HIS A 54 -7.54 -0.18 -11.26
CA HIS A 54 -6.36 -1.04 -11.21
C HIS A 54 -6.68 -2.38 -10.54
N THR A 55 -7.40 -2.35 -9.42
CA THR A 55 -7.79 -3.57 -8.69
C THR A 55 -8.77 -4.43 -9.50
N ALA A 56 -9.73 -3.81 -10.19
CA ALA A 56 -10.67 -4.49 -11.08
C ALA A 56 -9.93 -5.17 -12.24
N ALA A 57 -9.03 -4.43 -12.90
CA ALA A 57 -8.23 -4.93 -14.02
C ALA A 57 -7.34 -6.11 -13.63
N LEU A 58 -6.66 -6.04 -12.48
CA LEU A 58 -5.84 -7.13 -11.94
C LEU A 58 -6.66 -8.40 -11.64
N ARG A 59 -7.97 -8.27 -11.41
CA ARG A 59 -8.84 -9.41 -11.10
C ARG A 59 -9.67 -9.88 -12.29
N GLY A 60 -9.44 -9.33 -13.49
CA GLY A 60 -10.13 -9.70 -14.72
C GLY A 60 -11.58 -9.23 -14.78
N TYR A 61 -11.92 -8.15 -14.06
CA TYR A 61 -13.19 -7.46 -14.24
C TYR A 61 -13.12 -6.53 -15.44
N ARG A 62 -14.24 -6.43 -16.16
CA ARG A 62 -14.42 -5.44 -17.22
C ARG A 62 -14.67 -4.05 -16.62
N PRO A 63 -14.46 -2.95 -17.37
CA PRO A 63 -14.70 -1.60 -16.89
C PRO A 63 -16.13 -1.31 -16.40
N ASP A 64 -17.10 -2.09 -16.87
CA ASP A 64 -18.53 -2.02 -16.54
C ASP A 64 -18.96 -3.00 -15.43
N GLU A 65 -18.06 -3.86 -14.94
CA GLU A 65 -18.34 -4.78 -13.84
C GLU A 65 -17.90 -4.18 -12.50
N ASP A 66 -18.76 -4.27 -11.49
CA ASP A 66 -18.42 -3.86 -10.13
C ASP A 66 -17.72 -5.03 -9.41
N PRO A 67 -16.42 -4.91 -9.07
CA PRO A 67 -15.75 -5.93 -8.28
C PRO A 67 -16.39 -6.00 -6.90
N GLU A 68 -16.78 -7.19 -6.45
CA GLU A 68 -17.29 -7.38 -5.08
C GLU A 68 -16.22 -6.96 -4.05
N THR A 69 -16.34 -5.72 -3.58
CA THR A 69 -15.30 -5.00 -2.84
C THR A 69 -15.88 -4.45 -1.56
N HIS A 70 -15.33 -4.86 -0.43
CA HIS A 70 -15.61 -4.24 0.85
C HIS A 70 -14.46 -3.27 1.18
N ALA A 71 -14.70 -1.97 1.00
CA ALA A 71 -13.69 -0.95 1.16
C ALA A 71 -13.66 -0.38 2.60
N LEU A 72 -12.46 -0.30 3.17
CA LEU A 72 -12.17 0.34 4.46
C LEU A 72 -11.18 1.47 4.25
N ASN A 73 -11.64 2.70 4.47
CA ASN A 73 -10.91 3.91 4.08
C ASN A 73 -10.70 4.83 5.28
N TRP A 74 -9.43 5.06 5.63
CA TRP A 74 -9.03 6.04 6.64
C TRP A 74 -8.00 7.00 6.05
N HIS A 75 -7.86 8.23 6.55
CA HIS A 75 -6.77 9.13 6.12
C HIS A 75 -5.41 8.50 6.43
N GLY A 76 -4.57 8.30 5.42
CA GLY A 76 -3.32 7.53 5.49
C GLY A 76 -3.47 6.05 5.09
N GLY A 77 -4.68 5.50 5.17
CA GLY A 77 -4.97 4.12 4.75
C GLY A 77 -4.08 3.11 5.48
N VAL A 78 -3.42 2.24 4.71
CA VAL A 78 -2.62 1.12 5.24
C VAL A 78 -1.53 1.53 6.22
N ILE A 79 -0.93 2.72 6.09
CA ILE A 79 0.16 3.15 6.98
C ILE A 79 -0.30 3.32 8.43
N ARG A 80 -1.61 3.47 8.67
CA ARG A 80 -2.18 3.54 10.03
C ARG A 80 -2.18 2.19 10.74
N LEU A 81 -2.11 1.10 10.00
CA LEU A 81 -2.04 -0.25 10.56
C LEU A 81 -0.65 -0.57 11.10
N ALA A 82 0.38 0.22 10.77
CA ALA A 82 1.69 0.07 11.39
C ALA A 82 1.62 0.43 12.89
N PRO A 83 2.28 -0.36 13.76
CA PRO A 83 2.32 -0.07 15.17
C PRO A 83 3.03 1.26 15.39
N ASN A 84 2.47 2.11 16.25
CA ASN A 84 3.02 3.44 16.54
C ASN A 84 3.27 4.31 15.30
N SER A 85 2.51 4.11 14.21
CA SER A 85 2.59 4.96 13.02
C SER A 85 2.52 6.44 13.42
N PRO A 86 3.43 7.32 12.96
CA PRO A 86 3.38 8.75 13.24
C PRO A 86 2.07 9.42 12.78
N THR A 87 1.32 8.75 11.91
CA THR A 87 -0.01 9.19 11.47
C THR A 87 -1.12 8.96 12.49
N ASN A 88 -0.88 8.16 13.54
CA ASN A 88 -1.83 7.86 14.60
C ASN A 88 -1.62 8.80 15.79
N LEU A 89 -2.26 9.98 15.71
CA LEU A 89 -2.19 11.00 16.76
C LEU A 89 -2.91 10.61 18.06
N ILE A 90 -3.85 9.67 17.98
CA ILE A 90 -4.63 9.18 19.12
C ILE A 90 -4.13 7.77 19.49
N PRO A 91 -3.86 7.49 20.77
CA PRO A 91 -3.46 6.15 21.21
C PRO A 91 -4.43 5.07 20.75
N LYS A 92 -3.89 3.90 20.38
CA LYS A 92 -4.64 2.71 19.92
C LYS A 92 -5.42 2.88 18.62
N THR A 93 -5.21 3.95 17.86
CA THR A 93 -5.86 4.11 16.55
C THR A 93 -5.48 2.98 15.58
N ASP A 94 -4.24 2.52 15.64
CA ASP A 94 -3.77 1.38 14.87
C ASP A 94 -4.52 0.09 15.23
N GLU A 95 -4.73 -0.18 16.51
CA GLU A 95 -5.48 -1.35 16.99
C GLU A 95 -6.96 -1.27 16.62
N MET A 96 -7.57 -0.08 16.71
CA MET A 96 -8.95 0.13 16.26
C MET A 96 -9.10 -0.19 14.78
N PHE A 97 -8.23 0.38 13.94
CA PHE A 97 -8.30 0.15 12.50
C PHE A 97 -7.94 -1.30 12.12
N LEU A 98 -6.96 -1.91 12.79
CA LEU A 98 -6.66 -3.34 12.64
C LEU A 98 -7.88 -4.20 12.99
N GLN A 99 -8.59 -3.87 14.06
CA GLN A 99 -9.78 -4.60 14.48
C GLN A 99 -10.92 -4.46 13.47
N GLU A 100 -11.10 -3.29 12.85
CA GLU A 100 -12.07 -3.09 11.76
C GLU A 100 -11.74 -3.98 10.55
N VAL A 101 -10.48 -4.00 10.11
CA VAL A 101 -10.03 -4.85 8.99
C VAL A 101 -10.26 -6.34 9.30
N VAL A 102 -9.91 -6.78 10.51
CA VAL A 102 -10.11 -8.16 10.96
C VAL A 102 -11.59 -8.52 11.05
N ASN A 103 -12.43 -7.61 11.56
CA ASN A 103 -13.87 -7.82 11.63
C ASN A 103 -14.46 -7.94 10.22
N ALA A 104 -14.08 -7.05 9.29
CA ALA A 104 -14.51 -7.13 7.91
C ALA A 104 -14.14 -8.46 7.27
N LEU A 105 -12.89 -8.92 7.43
CA LEU A 105 -12.44 -10.23 6.94
C LEU A 105 -13.27 -11.39 7.53
N ARG A 106 -13.57 -11.34 8.83
CA ARG A 106 -14.35 -12.38 9.53
C ARG A 106 -15.82 -12.39 9.12
N TRP A 107 -16.44 -11.22 8.99
CA TRP A 107 -17.86 -11.08 8.69
C TRP A 107 -18.18 -11.36 7.22
N THR A 108 -17.36 -10.85 6.30
CA THR A 108 -17.50 -11.10 4.86
C THR A 108 -17.00 -12.48 4.44
N LYS A 109 -16.12 -13.09 5.25
CA LYS A 109 -15.40 -14.34 4.95
C LYS A 109 -14.47 -14.23 3.72
N PHE A 110 -14.18 -13.01 3.26
CA PHE A 110 -13.25 -12.79 2.16
C PHE A 110 -11.83 -13.18 2.59
N ARG A 111 -11.08 -13.74 1.64
CA ARG A 111 -9.72 -14.26 1.88
C ARG A 111 -8.63 -13.41 1.23
N ASP A 112 -9.00 -12.53 0.32
CA ASP A 112 -8.09 -11.62 -0.35
C ASP A 112 -8.20 -10.22 0.28
N LEU A 113 -7.08 -9.72 0.78
CA LEU A 113 -6.92 -8.35 1.26
C LEU A 113 -5.99 -7.61 0.29
N VAL A 114 -6.47 -6.49 -0.24
CA VAL A 114 -5.69 -5.60 -1.09
C VAL A 114 -5.52 -4.28 -0.36
N MET A 115 -4.27 -3.83 -0.22
CA MET A 115 -3.92 -2.64 0.55
C MET A 115 -3.20 -1.66 -0.35
N TYR A 116 -3.58 -0.38 -0.34
CA TYR A 116 -2.90 0.66 -1.10
C TYR A 116 -2.36 1.74 -0.16
N ALA A 117 -1.04 1.93 -0.21
CA ALA A 117 -0.43 3.20 0.12
C ALA A 117 -0.35 4.05 -1.16
N HIS A 118 -0.23 5.36 -0.99
CA HIS A 118 -0.01 6.25 -2.12
C HIS A 118 0.95 7.37 -1.78
N TRP A 119 1.58 7.95 -2.80
CA TRP A 119 2.43 9.12 -2.66
C TRP A 119 2.18 10.15 -3.78
N PRO A 120 2.15 11.46 -3.47
CA PRO A 120 2.16 12.03 -2.11
C PRO A 120 0.86 11.72 -1.36
N CYS A 121 0.97 11.42 -0.06
CA CYS A 121 -0.16 11.28 0.85
C CYS A 121 -0.18 12.44 1.84
N LYS A 122 -1.30 13.16 1.93
CA LYS A 122 -1.39 14.35 2.81
C LYS A 122 -1.20 13.99 4.29
N GLN A 123 -1.72 12.84 4.73
CA GLN A 123 -1.54 12.38 6.11
C GLN A 123 -0.08 12.03 6.39
N ALA A 124 0.58 11.31 5.47
CA ALA A 124 1.97 10.90 5.62
C ALA A 124 2.92 12.12 5.63
N THR A 125 2.72 13.05 4.68
CA THR A 125 3.53 14.28 4.57
C THR A 125 3.39 15.18 5.79
N VAL A 126 2.17 15.34 6.33
CA VAL A 126 1.96 16.10 7.59
C VAL A 126 2.62 15.42 8.79
N ALA A 127 2.65 14.08 8.80
CA ALA A 127 3.34 13.31 9.83
C ALA A 127 4.87 13.23 9.62
N GLY A 128 5.41 13.93 8.62
CA GLY A 128 6.85 13.96 8.33
C GLY A 128 7.43 12.68 7.76
N LEU A 129 6.58 11.78 7.24
CA LEU A 129 7.04 10.51 6.69
C LEU A 129 7.69 10.68 5.32
N THR A 130 8.76 9.93 5.07
CA THR A 130 9.34 9.74 3.73
C THR A 130 8.61 8.65 2.94
N VAL A 131 8.90 8.54 1.65
CA VAL A 131 8.39 7.45 0.79
C VAL A 131 8.79 6.08 1.33
N GLU A 132 10.03 5.93 1.80
CA GLU A 132 10.54 4.67 2.36
C GLU A 132 9.81 4.29 3.65
N GLU A 133 9.56 5.27 4.52
CA GLU A 133 8.80 5.04 5.75
C GLU A 133 7.34 4.68 5.45
N VAL A 134 6.76 5.23 4.36
CA VAL A 134 5.44 4.81 3.88
C VAL A 134 5.48 3.35 3.42
N TRP A 135 6.49 2.91 2.68
CA TRP A 135 6.64 1.49 2.29
C TRP A 135 6.79 0.58 3.51
N GLN A 136 7.66 0.96 4.45
CA GLN A 136 7.90 0.21 5.67
C GLN A 136 6.63 0.09 6.51
N ALA A 137 5.92 1.20 6.74
CA ALA A 137 4.66 1.21 7.47
C ALA A 137 3.60 0.34 6.76
N SER A 138 3.59 0.34 5.42
CA SER A 138 2.64 -0.46 4.64
C SER A 138 2.90 -1.96 4.76
N MET A 139 4.18 -2.38 4.75
CA MET A 139 4.57 -3.76 5.00
C MET A 139 4.25 -4.17 6.44
N SER A 140 4.59 -3.34 7.41
CA SER A 140 4.31 -3.60 8.83
C SER A 140 2.81 -3.75 9.11
N GLY A 141 1.98 -2.88 8.52
CA GLY A 141 0.53 -2.98 8.60
C GLY A 141 -0.01 -4.26 7.97
N ARG A 142 0.53 -4.67 6.80
CA ARG A 142 0.18 -5.94 6.14
C ARG A 142 0.52 -7.14 7.02
N ASP A 143 1.71 -7.17 7.60
CA ASP A 143 2.16 -8.28 8.44
C ASP A 143 1.28 -8.44 9.68
N ARG A 144 0.90 -7.33 10.34
CA ARG A 144 -0.02 -7.36 11.48
C ARG A 144 -1.38 -7.96 11.14
N VAL A 145 -1.95 -7.63 9.98
CA VAL A 145 -3.23 -8.23 9.58
C VAL A 145 -3.07 -9.74 9.33
N VAL A 146 -2.01 -10.14 8.62
CA VAL A 146 -1.73 -11.56 8.34
C VAL A 146 -1.51 -12.34 9.65
N GLU A 147 -0.76 -11.79 10.59
CA GLU A 147 -0.52 -12.37 11.91
C GLU A 147 -1.82 -12.51 12.71
N ARG A 148 -2.63 -11.44 12.80
CA ARG A 148 -3.92 -11.45 13.52
C ARG A 148 -4.94 -12.41 12.93
N MET A 149 -4.79 -12.74 11.65
CA MET A 149 -5.58 -13.73 10.92
C MET A 149 -4.92 -15.11 10.84
N SER A 150 -3.81 -15.33 11.56
CA SER A 150 -3.06 -16.59 11.60
C SER A 150 -2.71 -17.13 10.22
N GLY A 151 -2.34 -16.25 9.28
CA GLY A 151 -1.99 -16.62 7.91
C GLY A 151 -3.17 -17.04 7.01
N SER A 152 -4.41 -17.00 7.51
CA SER A 152 -5.59 -17.48 6.77
C SER A 152 -6.11 -16.53 5.68
N VAL A 153 -5.38 -15.44 5.42
CA VAL A 153 -5.70 -14.41 4.42
C VAL A 153 -4.49 -14.14 3.53
N THR A 154 -4.74 -13.90 2.25
CA THR A 154 -3.72 -13.45 1.31
C THR A 154 -3.75 -11.93 1.24
N ALA A 155 -2.77 -11.28 1.86
CA ALA A 155 -2.64 -9.83 1.83
C ALA A 155 -1.60 -9.38 0.79
N ARG A 156 -2.02 -8.51 -0.12
CA ARG A 156 -1.19 -7.85 -1.13
C ARG A 156 -1.20 -6.35 -0.91
N THR A 157 -0.02 -5.74 -0.93
CA THR A 157 0.14 -4.31 -0.72
C THR A 157 0.68 -3.66 -1.98
N PHE A 158 0.10 -2.53 -2.33
CA PHE A 158 0.43 -1.73 -3.49
C PHE A 158 0.87 -0.34 -3.06
N PHE A 159 1.77 0.23 -3.83
CA PHE A 159 2.17 1.62 -3.76
C PHE A 159 1.68 2.35 -5.01
N HIS A 160 0.71 3.24 -4.82
CA HIS A 160 0.19 4.10 -5.86
C HIS A 160 1.00 5.39 -5.95
N ALA A 161 1.84 5.50 -6.97
CA ALA A 161 2.61 6.69 -7.25
C ALA A 161 1.81 7.63 -8.16
N ASP A 162 1.48 8.80 -7.64
CA ASP A 162 0.74 9.80 -8.39
C ASP A 162 1.64 10.84 -9.02
N TYR A 163 2.08 10.54 -10.23
CA TYR A 163 2.94 11.42 -11.00
C TYR A 163 2.14 12.45 -11.81
N GLU A 164 1.31 13.30 -11.18
CA GLU A 164 0.45 14.30 -11.87
C GLU A 164 1.16 15.10 -12.99
N ASN A 165 2.48 15.22 -12.92
CA ASN A 165 3.33 15.97 -13.87
C ASN A 165 4.03 15.13 -14.95
N LEU A 166 3.86 13.81 -15.02
CA LEU A 166 4.49 12.95 -16.02
C LEU A 166 3.45 12.43 -17.03
N GLN A 167 3.78 12.49 -18.33
CA GLN A 167 2.94 11.96 -19.43
C GLN A 167 2.58 10.48 -19.26
N ALA A 168 3.37 9.71 -18.52
CA ALA A 168 3.09 8.30 -18.24
C ALA A 168 1.92 8.08 -17.26
N GLY A 169 1.51 9.09 -16.49
CA GLY A 169 0.38 9.04 -15.56
C GLY A 169 0.57 8.12 -14.35
N LYS A 170 -0.37 8.26 -13.40
CA LYS A 170 -1.03 7.19 -12.62
C LYS A 170 -0.35 5.81 -12.58
N ARG A 171 0.42 5.40 -11.55
CA ARG A 171 0.93 4.00 -11.48
C ARG A 171 0.73 3.36 -10.11
N SER A 172 0.40 2.06 -10.11
CA SER A 172 0.27 1.25 -8.91
C SER A 172 1.23 0.08 -9.01
N TYR A 173 2.19 0.01 -8.08
CA TYR A 173 3.20 -1.03 -8.05
C TYR A 173 2.93 -1.98 -6.90
N TYR A 174 3.11 -3.29 -7.11
CA TYR A 174 3.11 -4.24 -6.02
C TYR A 174 4.38 -4.10 -5.19
N LEU A 175 4.23 -4.04 -3.87
CA LEU A 175 5.33 -4.03 -2.92
C LEU A 175 5.69 -5.48 -2.58
N HIS A 176 6.73 -6.03 -3.24
CA HIS A 176 7.17 -7.40 -2.99
C HIS A 176 7.76 -7.54 -1.58
N PRO A 177 7.12 -8.26 -0.63
CA PRO A 177 7.44 -8.15 0.79
C PRO A 177 8.89 -8.49 1.14
N ARG A 178 9.40 -9.62 0.63
CA ARG A 178 10.77 -10.07 0.94
C ARG A 178 11.85 -9.13 0.39
N ARG A 179 11.67 -8.62 -0.82
CA ARG A 179 12.62 -7.71 -1.46
C ARG A 179 12.57 -6.33 -0.82
N CYS A 180 11.37 -5.85 -0.48
CA CYS A 180 11.20 -4.58 0.22
C CYS A 180 11.93 -4.56 1.57
N VAL A 181 11.75 -5.60 2.40
CA VAL A 181 12.46 -5.69 3.70
C VAL A 181 13.97 -5.76 3.51
N SER A 182 14.45 -6.56 2.55
CA SER A 182 15.88 -6.68 2.25
C SER A 182 16.48 -5.34 1.82
N TRP A 183 15.79 -4.64 0.92
CA TRP A 183 16.23 -3.36 0.37
C TRP A 183 16.29 -2.29 1.47
N LEU A 184 15.24 -2.16 2.27
CA LEU A 184 15.16 -1.18 3.37
C LEU A 184 16.19 -1.44 4.48
N THR A 185 16.60 -2.69 4.69
CA THR A 185 17.65 -3.02 5.67
C THR A 185 19.03 -2.61 5.15
N GLN A 186 19.34 -2.95 3.90
CA GLN A 186 20.63 -2.63 3.27
C GLN A 186 20.85 -1.12 3.13
N ALA A 187 19.83 -0.37 2.71
CA ALA A 187 19.92 1.08 2.58
C ALA A 187 20.31 1.75 3.91
N ARG A 188 19.86 1.21 5.05
CA ARG A 188 20.25 1.70 6.38
C ARG A 188 21.69 1.39 6.72
N ASP A 189 22.15 0.19 6.38
CA ASP A 189 23.54 -0.23 6.61
C ASP A 189 24.51 0.60 5.76
N ASP A 190 24.17 0.93 4.51
CA ASP A 190 25.00 1.75 3.62
C ASP A 190 25.07 3.22 4.07
N THR A 191 24.05 3.72 4.78
CA THR A 191 24.07 5.07 5.40
C THR A 191 24.84 5.13 6.73
N SER A 192 25.40 4.02 7.21
CA SER A 192 26.11 3.95 8.49
C SER A 192 27.62 4.29 8.42
N HIS A 193 28.09 4.87 7.31
CA HIS A 193 29.41 5.51 7.16
C HIS A 193 29.26 6.95 6.64
N PRO A 194 30.01 7.93 7.20
CA PRO A 194 29.46 8.90 8.14
C PRO A 194 29.15 10.28 7.53
N ARG A 195 28.37 11.06 8.29
CA ARG A 195 28.41 12.54 8.27
C ARG A 195 29.75 13.05 8.75
#